data_AF-A0A6A5SR71-F1
#
_entry.id   AF-A0A6A5SR71-F1
#
_cell.length_a   1.000
_cell.length_b   1.000
_cell.length_c   1.000
_cell.angle_alpha   90.00
_cell.angle_beta   90.00
_cell.angle_gamma   90.00
#
_symmetry.space_group_name_H-M   'P 1'
#
loop_
_entity.id
_entity.type
_entity.pdbx_description
1 polymer ?
#
loop_
_entity_poly.entity_id
_entity_poly.type
_entity_poly.pdbx_seq_one_letter_code
_entity_poly.pdbx_strand_id
1 'polypeptide(L)'
;MAAADVQQPPTQEPAPALPDYLTNPDAALGDKDAKWRYGRAPDYSKTRKVFADTKQMTHEAGSLPDLVQNLVKNWEVEASFKSNISDWRTIDQEKYSFAINGSEPEGAEAMLKVGTYNAIIAPNEYYSPEYSDFASSHKTFKRMMPTFAWEVLEVYSGPPTVAFRWRHWGEMKNDYVGFNNKGEKVTAKAHGGQIDIQGVTVANVNDKVQLQSVRTWFDPMDMFRQIAPNGVVKKEEKPKDMSPADAIDEAQAGLKTFEEQELPDRTIQTAKEVEQTIADIDKKEADEASRQEDLPADHPAVLMASNSEGGAGGCPFMPGGSRSEQ
;
A
#
# COMPACT_ATOMS: atom_id res chain seq x y z
N MET A 1 63.18 17.55 -10.85
CA MET A 1 61.76 17.52 -11.22
C MET A 1 61.23 16.16 -10.81
N ALA A 2 60.61 16.07 -9.62
CA ALA A 2 60.00 14.82 -9.14
C ALA A 2 58.60 14.73 -9.75
N ALA A 3 58.31 13.62 -10.43
CA ALA A 3 56.97 13.32 -10.94
C ALA A 3 56.06 13.01 -9.75
N ALA A 4 54.95 13.73 -9.63
CA ALA A 4 53.92 13.44 -8.65
C ALA A 4 53.16 12.19 -9.11
N ASP A 5 53.17 11.16 -8.28
CA ASP A 5 52.28 10.00 -8.41
C ASP A 5 50.82 10.48 -8.33
N VAL A 6 50.11 10.41 -9.44
CA VAL A 6 48.67 10.66 -9.48
C VAL A 6 47.98 9.37 -9.04
N GLN A 7 47.63 9.32 -7.75
CA GLN A 7 46.89 8.19 -7.19
C GLN A 7 45.50 8.15 -7.81
N GLN A 8 45.19 7.08 -8.55
CA GLN A 8 43.86 6.85 -9.12
C GLN A 8 42.80 6.83 -8.00
N PRO A 9 41.65 7.48 -8.18
CA PRO A 9 40.54 7.38 -7.25
C PRO A 9 40.12 5.92 -7.07
N PRO A 10 39.80 5.48 -5.84
CA PRO A 10 39.31 4.13 -5.63
C PRO A 10 38.06 3.90 -6.48
N THR A 11 38.06 2.78 -7.22
CA THR A 11 36.92 2.32 -8.01
C THR A 11 35.73 2.13 -7.07
N GLN A 12 34.75 3.01 -7.16
CA GLN A 12 33.54 2.96 -6.33
C GLN A 12 32.74 1.71 -6.76
N GLU A 13 32.47 0.81 -5.82
CA GLU A 13 31.62 -0.35 -6.10
C GLU A 13 30.26 0.13 -6.63
N PRO A 14 29.70 -0.52 -7.67
CA PRO A 14 28.41 -0.13 -8.20
C PRO A 14 27.36 -0.17 -7.09
N ALA A 15 26.53 0.88 -7.01
CA ALA A 15 25.47 0.95 -6.02
C ALA A 15 24.59 -0.32 -6.13
N PRO A 16 24.24 -0.96 -5.00
CA PRO A 16 23.39 -2.13 -5.03
C PRO A 16 22.06 -1.79 -5.72
N ALA A 17 21.61 -2.69 -6.58
CA ALA A 17 20.34 -2.52 -7.28
C ALA A 17 19.18 -2.40 -6.27
N LEU A 18 18.25 -1.50 -6.54
CA LEU A 18 17.05 -1.36 -5.73
C LEU A 18 16.22 -2.65 -5.77
N PRO A 19 15.64 -3.08 -4.64
CA PRO A 19 14.68 -4.18 -4.63
C PRO A 19 13.50 -3.96 -5.59
N ASP A 20 12.96 -5.06 -6.12
CA ASP A 20 11.82 -5.09 -7.05
C ASP A 20 10.57 -4.42 -6.46
N TYR A 21 10.28 -4.63 -5.18
CA TYR A 21 9.13 -4.02 -4.49
C TYR A 21 9.19 -2.49 -4.37
N LEU A 22 10.32 -1.87 -4.69
CA LEU A 22 10.45 -0.40 -4.82
C LEU A 22 10.21 0.08 -6.25
N THR A 23 10.44 -0.76 -7.25
CA THR A 23 10.44 -0.36 -8.67
C THR A 23 9.22 -0.89 -9.43
N ASN A 24 8.50 -1.86 -8.86
CA ASN A 24 7.27 -2.41 -9.40
C ASN A 24 6.15 -2.38 -8.34
N PRO A 25 5.03 -1.66 -8.55
CA PRO A 25 3.91 -1.59 -7.59
C PRO A 25 3.16 -2.92 -7.38
N ASP A 26 3.40 -3.91 -8.23
CA ASP A 26 2.74 -5.22 -8.23
C ASP A 26 3.73 -6.38 -7.99
N ALA A 27 4.97 -6.09 -7.56
CA ALA A 27 6.02 -7.10 -7.31
C ALA A 27 5.55 -8.25 -6.40
N ALA A 28 4.86 -7.94 -5.31
CA ALA A 28 4.37 -8.94 -4.36
C ALA A 28 3.32 -9.87 -4.96
N LEU A 29 2.57 -9.45 -5.99
CA LEU A 29 1.57 -10.28 -6.68
C LEU A 29 2.23 -11.40 -7.50
N GLY A 30 3.50 -11.25 -7.87
CA GLY A 30 4.29 -12.24 -8.59
C GLY A 30 4.90 -13.33 -7.70
N ASP A 31 4.70 -13.31 -6.39
CA ASP A 31 5.34 -14.26 -5.47
C ASP A 31 4.69 -15.65 -5.58
N LYS A 32 5.32 -16.54 -6.36
CA LYS A 32 4.81 -17.89 -6.68
C LYS A 32 4.84 -18.85 -5.48
N ASP A 33 5.82 -18.67 -4.59
CA ASP A 33 6.03 -19.55 -3.42
C ASP A 33 5.38 -19.01 -2.13
N ALA A 34 4.72 -17.85 -2.18
CA ALA A 34 4.12 -17.23 -1.01
C ALA A 34 2.90 -18.01 -0.50
N LYS A 35 2.77 -18.08 0.83
CA LYS A 35 1.58 -18.65 1.48
C LYS A 35 0.45 -17.63 1.49
N TRP A 36 -0.37 -17.70 0.46
CA TRP A 36 -1.55 -16.85 0.32
C TRP A 36 -2.68 -17.30 1.27
N ARG A 37 -3.25 -16.34 2.02
CA ARG A 37 -4.36 -16.52 2.97
C ARG A 37 -5.57 -17.23 2.36
N TYR A 38 -5.76 -17.06 1.05
CA TYR A 38 -6.87 -17.64 0.28
C TYR A 38 -6.41 -18.56 -0.85
N GLY A 39 -5.18 -19.07 -0.74
CA GLY A 39 -4.59 -20.02 -1.69
C GLY A 39 -4.09 -19.43 -3.02
N ARG A 40 -4.28 -18.14 -3.28
CA ARG A 40 -3.75 -17.44 -4.46
C ARG A 40 -3.47 -15.96 -4.21
N ALA A 41 -2.64 -15.37 -5.08
CA ALA A 41 -2.45 -13.93 -5.14
C ALA A 41 -3.78 -13.19 -5.43
N PRO A 42 -4.03 -12.03 -4.80
CA PRO A 42 -5.22 -11.23 -5.08
C PRO A 42 -5.13 -10.55 -6.45
N ASP A 43 -6.27 -10.29 -7.10
CA ASP A 43 -6.28 -9.49 -8.33
C ASP A 43 -6.51 -8.00 -8.04
N TYR A 44 -5.51 -7.15 -8.23
CA TYR A 44 -5.62 -5.71 -8.03
C TYR A 44 -6.01 -4.92 -9.30
N SER A 45 -6.24 -5.57 -10.45
CA SER A 45 -6.48 -4.93 -11.76
C SER A 45 -7.49 -3.78 -11.72
N LYS A 46 -8.67 -4.00 -11.11
CA LYS A 46 -9.70 -2.98 -10.88
C LYS A 46 -9.24 -1.80 -10.03
N THR A 47 -8.62 -2.08 -8.89
CA THR A 47 -8.10 -1.04 -8.00
C THR A 47 -6.98 -0.25 -8.67
N ARG A 48 -6.12 -0.89 -9.46
CA ARG A 48 -5.08 -0.23 -10.26
C ARG A 48 -5.66 0.63 -11.36
N LYS A 49 -6.74 0.18 -12.02
CA LYS A 49 -7.47 0.99 -12.99
C LYS A 49 -8.07 2.23 -12.34
N VAL A 50 -8.80 2.08 -11.23
CA VAL A 50 -9.36 3.23 -10.48
C VAL A 50 -8.25 4.19 -10.05
N PHE A 51 -7.15 3.67 -9.51
CA PHE A 51 -5.98 4.47 -9.18
C PHE A 51 -5.47 5.27 -10.40
N ALA A 52 -5.25 4.62 -11.54
CA ALA A 52 -4.73 5.28 -12.74
C ALA A 52 -5.68 6.36 -13.26
N ASP A 53 -6.99 6.10 -13.23
CA ASP A 53 -8.02 7.00 -13.74
C ASP A 53 -8.27 8.21 -12.81
N THR A 54 -8.06 8.07 -11.49
CA THR A 54 -8.52 9.07 -10.50
C THR A 54 -7.46 9.58 -9.51
N LYS A 55 -6.18 9.20 -9.67
CA LYS A 55 -5.08 9.72 -8.85
C LYS A 55 -4.96 11.24 -8.96
N GLN A 56 -4.48 11.88 -7.90
CA GLN A 56 -4.16 13.31 -7.91
C GLN A 56 -2.70 13.56 -8.30
N MET A 57 -1.80 12.62 -8.00
CA MET A 57 -0.37 12.82 -8.19
C MET A 57 0.19 11.98 -9.34
N THR A 58 1.19 12.53 -10.02
CA THR A 58 2.05 11.79 -10.95
C THR A 58 3.49 11.97 -10.50
N HIS A 59 4.12 10.86 -10.13
CA HIS A 59 5.51 10.82 -9.68
C HIS A 59 6.41 10.43 -10.85
N GLU A 60 7.60 11.02 -10.92
CA GLU A 60 8.62 10.62 -11.89
C GLU A 60 9.11 9.21 -11.54
N ALA A 61 9.27 8.34 -12.54
CA ALA A 61 9.71 6.97 -12.33
C ALA A 61 11.08 6.92 -11.63
N GLY A 62 11.18 6.16 -10.55
CA GLY A 62 12.41 6.06 -9.74
C GLY A 62 12.66 7.24 -8.79
N SER A 63 11.79 8.26 -8.80
CA SER A 63 11.83 9.32 -7.78
C SER A 63 11.44 8.77 -6.40
N LEU A 64 11.88 9.44 -5.33
CA LEU A 64 11.55 9.00 -3.97
C LEU A 64 10.03 8.80 -3.73
N PRO A 65 9.13 9.71 -4.16
CA PRO A 65 7.69 9.48 -4.05
C PRO A 65 7.18 8.24 -4.80
N ASP A 66 7.75 7.94 -5.97
CA ASP A 66 7.43 6.74 -6.75
C ASP A 66 7.86 5.46 -6.01
N LEU A 67 9.09 5.44 -5.50
CA LEU A 67 9.63 4.32 -4.72
C LEU A 67 8.82 4.07 -3.43
N VAL A 68 8.48 5.13 -2.70
CA VAL A 68 7.63 5.05 -1.49
C VAL A 68 6.24 4.54 -1.86
N GLN A 69 5.69 4.99 -2.99
CA GLN A 69 4.39 4.55 -3.45
C GLN A 69 4.36 3.05 -3.76
N ASN A 70 5.38 2.55 -4.44
CA ASN A 70 5.51 1.13 -4.76
C ASN A 70 5.73 0.29 -3.51
N LEU A 71 6.56 0.74 -2.57
CA LEU A 71 6.80 0.05 -1.30
C LEU A 71 5.49 -0.17 -0.52
N VAL A 72 4.69 0.89 -0.33
CA VAL A 72 3.45 0.80 0.45
C VAL A 72 2.39 -0.05 -0.26
N LYS A 73 2.29 0.02 -1.59
CA LYS A 73 1.37 -0.83 -2.37
C LYS A 73 1.71 -2.31 -2.23
N ASN A 74 2.99 -2.66 -2.28
CA ASN A 74 3.43 -4.04 -2.05
C ASN A 74 3.22 -4.46 -0.59
N TRP A 75 3.59 -3.61 0.38
CA TRP A 75 3.39 -3.89 1.80
C TRP A 75 1.93 -4.18 2.14
N GLU A 76 0.98 -3.44 1.57
CA GLU A 76 -0.45 -3.66 1.79
C GLU A 76 -0.90 -5.02 1.24
N VAL A 77 -0.44 -5.43 0.05
CA VAL A 77 -0.69 -6.76 -0.51
C VAL A 77 -0.16 -7.85 0.43
N GLU A 78 1.08 -7.70 0.92
CA GLU A 78 1.68 -8.65 1.84
C GLU A 78 0.89 -8.75 3.15
N ALA A 79 0.59 -7.60 3.77
CA ALA A 79 -0.11 -7.51 5.04
C ALA A 79 -1.53 -8.09 5.00
N SER A 80 -2.24 -7.85 3.90
CA SER A 80 -3.63 -8.29 3.73
C SER A 80 -3.72 -9.77 3.30
N PHE A 81 -2.79 -10.26 2.46
CA PHE A 81 -2.98 -11.55 1.77
C PHE A 81 -1.94 -12.62 2.07
N LYS A 82 -0.75 -12.32 2.60
CA LYS A 82 0.22 -13.36 2.97
C LYS A 82 0.01 -13.80 4.43
N SER A 83 -0.12 -15.10 4.65
CA SER A 83 -0.39 -15.69 5.97
C SER A 83 0.88 -16.07 6.75
N ASN A 84 2.05 -15.81 6.19
CA ASN A 84 3.34 -16.10 6.80
C ASN A 84 4.28 -14.90 6.69
N ILE A 85 4.82 -14.46 7.82
CA ILE A 85 5.68 -13.27 7.91
C ILE A 85 7.00 -13.45 7.17
N SER A 86 7.51 -14.68 7.06
CA SER A 86 8.73 -14.93 6.27
C SER A 86 8.59 -14.55 4.80
N ASP A 87 7.36 -14.51 4.31
CA ASP A 87 7.05 -14.20 2.91
C ASP A 87 6.91 -12.68 2.69
N TRP A 88 6.98 -11.86 3.74
CA TRP A 88 6.90 -10.40 3.64
C TRP A 88 8.28 -9.82 3.37
N ARG A 89 8.47 -9.33 2.14
CA ARG A 89 9.77 -8.85 1.64
C ARG A 89 9.97 -7.36 1.93
N THR A 90 8.87 -6.63 2.11
CA THR A 90 8.86 -5.17 2.36
C THR A 90 9.21 -4.76 3.78
N ILE A 91 9.36 -5.70 4.71
CA ILE A 91 9.62 -5.44 6.13
C ILE A 91 10.94 -6.06 6.60
N ASP A 92 11.54 -5.44 7.61
CA ASP A 92 12.59 -6.04 8.42
C ASP A 92 11.91 -6.93 9.48
N GLN A 93 11.81 -8.23 9.20
CA GLN A 93 10.97 -9.17 9.95
C GLN A 93 11.27 -9.19 11.47
N GLU A 94 12.52 -8.92 11.87
CA GLU A 94 12.92 -8.93 13.28
C GLU A 94 12.57 -7.61 14.00
N LYS A 95 12.54 -6.49 13.27
CA LYS A 95 12.41 -5.15 13.85
C LYS A 95 11.08 -4.48 13.54
N TYR A 96 10.31 -5.03 12.62
CA TYR A 96 9.08 -4.44 12.13
C TYR A 96 8.09 -4.16 13.26
N SER A 97 7.63 -2.92 13.29
CA SER A 97 6.59 -2.45 14.18
C SER A 97 5.69 -1.45 13.47
N PHE A 98 4.42 -1.43 13.87
CA PHE A 98 3.42 -0.53 13.32
C PHE A 98 2.57 0.07 14.44
N ALA A 99 2.38 1.38 14.40
CA ALA A 99 1.61 2.13 15.39
C ALA A 99 0.71 3.17 14.72
N ILE A 100 -0.45 3.42 15.31
CA ILE A 100 -1.43 4.36 14.80
C ILE A 100 -1.87 5.36 15.87
N ASN A 101 -1.93 6.63 15.49
CA ASN A 101 -2.49 7.70 16.33
C ASN A 101 -1.90 7.74 17.75
N GLY A 102 -0.63 7.37 17.89
CA GLY A 102 0.08 7.34 19.17
C GLY A 102 -0.16 6.08 20.01
N SER A 103 -0.73 5.02 19.45
CA SER A 103 -0.78 3.70 20.09
C SER A 103 0.62 3.14 20.34
N GLU A 104 0.70 2.15 21.21
CA GLU A 104 1.91 1.34 21.33
C GLU A 104 2.22 0.64 19.98
N PRO A 105 3.50 0.49 19.60
CA PRO A 105 3.88 -0.25 18.41
C PRO A 105 3.62 -1.75 18.55
N GLU A 106 3.01 -2.34 17.53
CA GLU A 106 2.71 -3.77 17.44
C GLU A 106 3.54 -4.44 16.33
N GLY A 107 3.91 -5.71 16.56
CA GLY A 107 4.70 -6.49 15.60
C GLY A 107 3.89 -7.04 14.41
N ALA A 108 4.57 -7.70 13.48
CA ALA A 108 3.95 -8.26 12.28
C ALA A 108 2.91 -9.36 12.61
N GLU A 109 3.17 -10.16 13.64
CA GLU A 109 2.29 -11.24 14.10
C GLU A 109 0.95 -10.71 14.62
N ALA A 110 0.99 -9.60 15.38
CA ALA A 110 -0.20 -8.94 15.87
C ALA A 110 -1.05 -8.45 14.70
N MET A 111 -0.43 -7.78 13.73
CA MET A 111 -1.08 -7.29 12.51
C MET A 111 -1.72 -8.42 11.69
N LEU A 112 -1.00 -9.54 11.53
CA LEU A 112 -1.49 -10.71 10.80
C LEU A 112 -2.73 -11.32 11.47
N LYS A 113 -2.74 -11.36 12.80
CA LYS A 113 -3.83 -11.92 13.61
C LYS A 113 -5.08 -11.05 13.58
N VAL A 114 -4.95 -9.73 13.78
CA VAL A 114 -6.12 -8.83 13.90
C VAL A 114 -6.62 -8.35 12.55
N GLY A 115 -5.73 -8.17 11.58
CA GLY A 115 -6.02 -7.56 10.28
C GLY A 115 -5.83 -6.05 10.27
N THR A 116 -5.55 -5.51 9.07
CA THR A 116 -5.27 -4.09 8.85
C THR A 116 -6.39 -3.17 9.37
N TYR A 117 -7.66 -3.41 9.02
CA TYR A 117 -8.79 -2.60 9.52
C TYR A 117 -8.89 -2.57 11.05
N ASN A 118 -8.74 -3.72 11.70
CA ASN A 118 -8.78 -3.83 13.17
C ASN A 118 -7.58 -3.19 13.85
N ALA A 119 -6.42 -3.19 13.19
CA ALA A 119 -5.23 -2.53 13.69
C ALA A 119 -5.34 -0.99 13.58
N ILE A 120 -6.12 -0.47 12.62
CA ILE A 120 -6.16 0.96 12.32
C ILE A 120 -7.37 1.72 12.86
N ILE A 121 -8.47 1.02 13.20
CA ILE A 121 -9.72 1.65 13.67
C ILE A 121 -9.95 1.32 15.13
N ALA A 122 -9.78 2.32 16.00
CA ALA A 122 -10.14 2.21 17.41
C ALA A 122 -11.66 2.04 17.60
N PRO A 123 -12.12 1.33 18.66
CA PRO A 123 -13.53 1.21 18.97
C PRO A 123 -14.24 2.57 19.03
N ASN A 124 -15.34 2.69 18.30
CA ASN A 124 -16.13 3.91 18.18
C ASN A 124 -17.62 3.58 17.98
N GLU A 125 -18.45 4.58 17.76
CA GLU A 125 -19.91 4.42 17.65
C GLU A 125 -20.41 3.73 16.37
N TYR A 126 -19.52 3.50 15.40
CA TYR A 126 -19.77 2.82 14.13
C TYR A 126 -19.13 1.43 14.09
N TYR A 127 -17.91 1.30 14.62
CA TYR A 127 -17.08 0.11 14.48
C TYR A 127 -16.31 -0.25 15.76
N SER A 128 -16.12 -1.54 16.01
CA SER A 128 -15.26 -2.05 17.07
C SER A 128 -14.55 -3.35 16.67
N PRO A 129 -13.22 -3.40 16.78
CA PRO A 129 -12.44 -4.63 16.62
C PRO A 129 -12.85 -5.76 17.60
N GLU A 130 -13.49 -5.43 18.73
CA GLU A 130 -13.97 -6.44 19.70
C GLU A 130 -15.13 -7.28 19.15
N TYR A 131 -15.85 -6.76 18.15
CA TYR A 131 -16.99 -7.40 17.52
C TYR A 131 -16.78 -7.67 16.03
N SER A 132 -15.55 -7.54 15.53
CA SER A 132 -15.20 -7.84 14.14
C SER A 132 -13.83 -8.52 14.06
N ASP A 133 -13.80 -9.74 13.53
CA ASP A 133 -12.57 -10.45 13.19
C ASP A 133 -12.00 -10.00 11.82
N PHE A 134 -10.89 -10.62 11.40
CA PHE A 134 -10.26 -10.35 10.12
C PHE A 134 -11.23 -10.50 8.93
N ALA A 135 -12.00 -11.59 8.88
CA ALA A 135 -12.86 -11.90 7.74
C ALA A 135 -14.06 -10.95 7.66
N SER A 136 -14.73 -10.70 8.80
CA SER A 136 -15.88 -9.81 8.90
C SER A 136 -15.53 -8.35 8.63
N SER A 137 -14.35 -7.88 9.07
CA SER A 137 -13.88 -6.52 8.79
C SER A 137 -13.59 -6.33 7.31
N HIS A 138 -12.90 -7.29 6.68
CA HIS A 138 -12.67 -7.29 5.24
C HIS A 138 -13.98 -7.33 4.46
N LYS A 139 -14.92 -8.21 4.83
CA LYS A 139 -16.25 -8.26 4.20
C LYS A 139 -16.98 -6.92 4.31
N THR A 140 -16.99 -6.31 5.49
CA THR A 140 -17.64 -5.02 5.76
C THR A 140 -17.14 -3.93 4.82
N PHE A 141 -15.83 -3.64 4.84
CA PHE A 141 -15.28 -2.52 4.09
C PHE A 141 -15.17 -2.80 2.59
N LYS A 142 -14.81 -4.03 2.19
CA LYS A 142 -14.67 -4.41 0.79
C LYS A 142 -16.01 -4.47 0.05
N ARG A 143 -17.08 -4.95 0.69
CA ARG A 143 -18.41 -4.92 0.07
C ARG A 143 -18.93 -3.49 -0.06
N MET A 144 -18.72 -2.66 0.96
CA MET A 144 -19.10 -1.24 0.93
C MET A 144 -18.34 -0.46 -0.16
N MET A 145 -17.02 -0.61 -0.21
CA MET A 145 -16.10 0.04 -1.15
C MET A 145 -15.25 -1.01 -1.88
N PRO A 146 -15.73 -1.55 -3.02
CA PRO A 146 -15.05 -2.61 -3.77
C PRO A 146 -13.66 -2.25 -4.27
N THR A 147 -13.40 -0.95 -4.46
CA THR A 147 -12.09 -0.41 -4.83
C THR A 147 -11.74 0.69 -3.83
N PHE A 148 -10.60 0.52 -3.15
CA PHE A 148 -10.09 1.50 -2.19
C PHE A 148 -8.62 1.77 -2.55
N ALA A 149 -8.41 2.72 -3.45
CA ALA A 149 -7.10 3.07 -3.95
C ALA A 149 -6.29 3.83 -2.89
N TRP A 150 -4.97 3.84 -3.06
CA TRP A 150 -4.04 4.54 -2.17
C TRP A 150 -2.98 5.28 -2.96
N GLU A 151 -2.62 6.49 -2.53
CA GLU A 151 -1.53 7.24 -3.13
C GLU A 151 -0.69 8.06 -2.14
N VAL A 152 0.58 8.26 -2.51
CA VAL A 152 1.45 9.26 -1.88
C VAL A 152 1.08 10.62 -2.45
N LEU A 153 0.78 11.57 -1.57
CA LEU A 153 0.49 12.96 -1.92
C LEU A 153 1.77 13.82 -1.89
N GLU A 154 2.66 13.56 -0.93
CA GLU A 154 3.86 14.36 -0.73
C GLU A 154 4.89 13.58 0.10
N VAL A 155 6.18 13.75 -0.17
CA VAL A 155 7.27 13.19 0.65
C VAL A 155 8.11 14.32 1.24
N TYR A 156 8.31 14.27 2.56
CA TYR A 156 9.01 15.29 3.34
C TYR A 156 10.47 14.92 3.66
N SER A 157 10.80 13.63 3.68
CA SER A 157 12.17 13.16 3.95
C SER A 157 12.44 11.78 3.32
N GLY A 158 13.72 11.50 3.03
CA GLY A 158 14.19 10.21 2.51
C GLY A 158 14.78 9.30 3.60
N PRO A 159 15.24 8.09 3.22
CA PRO A 159 15.85 7.13 4.14
C PRO A 159 17.02 7.73 4.96
N PRO A 160 17.24 7.29 6.21
CA PRO A 160 16.60 6.14 6.88
C PRO A 160 15.27 6.48 7.58
N THR A 161 14.85 7.75 7.58
CA THR A 161 13.57 8.18 8.19
C THR A 161 12.73 8.87 7.13
N VAL A 162 11.81 8.12 6.52
CA VAL A 162 10.93 8.61 5.45
C VAL A 162 9.64 9.13 6.06
N ALA A 163 9.33 10.41 5.82
CA ALA A 163 8.07 11.02 6.23
C ALA A 163 7.28 11.42 4.99
N PHE A 164 5.99 11.08 4.92
CA PHE A 164 5.15 11.34 3.75
C PHE A 164 3.68 11.51 4.12
N ARG A 165 2.95 12.24 3.28
CA ARG A 165 1.50 12.39 3.32
C ARG A 165 0.87 11.51 2.26
N TRP A 166 -0.29 10.95 2.56
CA TRP A 166 -0.98 10.01 1.70
C TRP A 166 -2.50 10.20 1.75
N ARG A 167 -3.20 9.58 0.80
CA ARG A 167 -4.65 9.37 0.87
C ARG A 167 -5.07 7.97 0.46
N HIS A 168 -6.20 7.54 1.00
CA HIS A 168 -6.95 6.36 0.61
C HIS A 168 -8.33 6.81 0.12
N TRP A 169 -8.81 6.31 -1.01
CA TRP A 169 -10.12 6.71 -1.52
C TRP A 169 -10.87 5.59 -2.24
N GLY A 170 -12.19 5.56 -2.10
CA GLY A 170 -13.09 4.64 -2.77
C GLY A 170 -14.54 5.15 -2.81
N GLU A 171 -15.31 4.65 -3.78
CA GLU A 171 -16.74 4.97 -3.90
C GLU A 171 -17.55 4.08 -2.96
N MET A 172 -18.46 4.67 -2.17
CA MET A 172 -19.39 3.91 -1.33
C MET A 172 -20.54 3.34 -2.16
N LYS A 173 -20.30 2.17 -2.78
CA LYS A 173 -21.23 1.52 -3.70
C LYS A 173 -22.37 0.78 -3.01
N ASN A 174 -22.11 0.25 -1.81
CA ASN A 174 -23.08 -0.54 -1.07
C ASN A 174 -23.21 -0.04 0.37
N ASP A 175 -24.27 -0.51 1.05
CA ASP A 175 -24.55 -0.18 2.44
C ASP A 175 -23.38 -0.59 3.34
N TYR A 176 -23.02 0.29 4.27
CA TYR A 176 -22.16 -0.06 5.40
C TYR A 176 -22.97 -0.90 6.39
N VAL A 177 -22.42 -2.02 6.82
CA VAL A 177 -22.94 -2.83 7.92
C VAL A 177 -21.78 -3.25 8.81
N GLY A 178 -21.79 -2.82 10.07
CA GLY A 178 -20.74 -3.15 11.04
C GLY A 178 -21.30 -3.22 12.47
N PHE A 179 -20.42 -3.42 13.44
CA PHE A 179 -20.77 -3.45 14.87
C PHE A 179 -19.97 -2.43 15.64
N ASN A 180 -20.64 -1.62 16.47
CA ASN A 180 -19.99 -0.57 17.23
C ASN A 180 -19.41 -1.04 18.57
N ASN A 181 -18.82 -0.11 19.33
CA ASN A 181 -18.25 -0.35 20.66
C ASN A 181 -19.25 -0.79 21.75
N LYS A 182 -20.55 -0.85 21.44
CA LYS A 182 -21.59 -1.40 22.32
C LYS A 182 -22.10 -2.76 21.84
N GLY A 183 -21.55 -3.29 20.74
CA GLY A 183 -22.02 -4.49 20.09
C GLY A 183 -23.32 -4.31 19.30
N GLU A 184 -23.77 -3.07 19.09
CA GLU A 184 -24.96 -2.78 18.28
C GLU A 184 -24.60 -2.89 16.79
N LYS A 185 -25.51 -3.48 16.00
CA LYS A 185 -25.39 -3.50 14.54
C LYS A 185 -25.68 -2.09 14.01
N VAL A 186 -24.71 -1.52 13.31
CA VAL A 186 -24.78 -0.20 12.69
C VAL A 186 -24.96 -0.36 11.19
N THR A 187 -25.93 0.35 10.61
CA THR A 187 -26.14 0.39 9.16
C THR A 187 -26.21 1.82 8.65
N ALA A 188 -25.44 2.10 7.60
CA ALA A 188 -25.53 3.34 6.84
C ALA A 188 -25.81 3.03 5.37
N LYS A 189 -26.79 3.73 4.78
CA LYS A 189 -27.20 3.51 3.39
C LYS A 189 -26.17 4.03 2.41
N ALA A 190 -25.92 3.27 1.35
CA ALA A 190 -25.07 3.69 0.26
C ALA A 190 -25.55 5.02 -0.31
N HIS A 191 -24.63 5.97 -0.45
CA HIS A 191 -24.91 7.25 -1.09
C HIS A 191 -24.16 7.44 -2.42
N GLY A 192 -23.37 6.45 -2.86
CA GLY A 192 -22.61 6.49 -4.12
C GLY A 192 -21.53 7.57 -4.17
N GLY A 193 -21.24 8.22 -3.03
CA GLY A 193 -20.25 9.29 -2.93
C GLY A 193 -18.85 8.75 -2.70
N GLN A 194 -17.88 9.65 -2.87
CA GLN A 194 -16.48 9.37 -2.60
C GLN A 194 -16.23 9.38 -1.09
N ILE A 195 -15.52 8.36 -0.61
CA ILE A 195 -14.82 8.37 0.67
C ILE A 195 -13.34 8.61 0.35
N ASP A 196 -12.73 9.62 0.95
CA ASP A 196 -11.34 10.04 0.76
C ASP A 196 -10.75 10.43 2.11
N ILE A 197 -9.90 9.56 2.66
CA ILE A 197 -9.22 9.79 3.94
C ILE A 197 -7.76 10.09 3.69
N GLN A 198 -7.20 10.99 4.49
CA GLN A 198 -5.80 11.38 4.39
C GLN A 198 -5.07 11.20 5.71
N GLY A 199 -3.77 10.99 5.62
CA GLY A 199 -2.92 10.86 6.79
C GLY A 199 -1.47 11.15 6.48
N VAL A 200 -0.65 11.04 7.52
CA VAL A 200 0.80 11.17 7.46
C VAL A 200 1.43 9.93 8.07
N THR A 201 2.57 9.52 7.52
CA THR A 201 3.34 8.39 8.01
C THR A 201 4.80 8.79 8.15
N VAL A 202 5.42 8.36 9.25
CA VAL A 202 6.87 8.39 9.45
C VAL A 202 7.34 6.96 9.59
N ALA A 203 8.20 6.53 8.68
CA ALA A 203 8.74 5.19 8.62
C ALA A 203 10.27 5.20 8.76
N ASN A 204 10.79 4.39 9.68
CA ASN A 204 12.19 4.01 9.70
C ASN A 204 12.42 2.79 8.81
N VAL A 205 13.47 2.83 8.00
CA VAL A 205 13.84 1.76 7.07
C VAL A 205 15.32 1.40 7.18
N ASN A 206 15.64 0.15 6.85
CA ASN A 206 17.03 -0.31 6.73
C ASN A 206 17.65 0.05 5.37
N ASP A 207 18.88 -0.39 5.11
CA ASP A 207 19.61 -0.10 3.86
C ASP A 207 18.98 -0.73 2.60
N LYS A 208 18.11 -1.73 2.79
CA LYS A 208 17.29 -2.33 1.72
C LYS A 208 15.94 -1.63 1.57
N VAL A 209 15.70 -0.55 2.30
CA VAL A 209 14.43 0.18 2.36
C VAL A 209 13.28 -0.70 2.88
N GLN A 210 13.58 -1.69 3.72
CA GLN A 210 12.56 -2.48 4.40
C GLN A 210 12.08 -1.76 5.65
N LEU A 211 10.78 -1.82 5.91
CA LEU A 211 10.13 -1.15 7.04
C LEU A 211 10.58 -1.75 8.38
N GLN A 212 11.06 -0.91 9.30
CA GLN A 212 11.41 -1.26 10.68
C GLN A 212 10.44 -0.67 11.68
N SER A 213 10.14 0.63 11.61
CA SER A 213 9.14 1.24 12.48
C SER A 213 8.25 2.15 11.67
N VAL A 214 6.95 1.89 11.68
CA VAL A 214 5.96 2.62 10.91
C VAL A 214 4.99 3.27 11.87
N ARG A 215 4.94 4.61 11.86
CA ARG A 215 3.97 5.36 12.66
C ARG A 215 3.10 6.16 11.73
N THR A 216 1.79 5.96 11.86
CA THR A 216 0.79 6.57 10.99
C THR A 216 -0.21 7.38 11.81
N TRP A 217 -0.55 8.57 11.31
CA TRP A 217 -1.54 9.46 11.92
C TRP A 217 -2.59 9.86 10.90
N PHE A 218 -3.85 9.68 11.25
CA PHE A 218 -5.01 10.09 10.44
C PHE A 218 -6.23 10.20 11.35
N ASP A 219 -7.30 10.85 10.90
CA ASP A 219 -8.57 10.87 11.62
C ASP A 219 -9.42 9.64 11.22
N PRO A 220 -9.53 8.60 12.06
CA PRO A 220 -10.33 7.41 11.74
C PRO A 220 -11.82 7.72 11.69
N MET A 221 -12.27 8.80 12.35
CA MET A 221 -13.66 9.22 12.31
C MET A 221 -14.01 9.94 11.01
N ASP A 222 -13.03 10.45 10.26
CA ASP A 222 -13.28 11.11 8.98
C ASP A 222 -13.93 10.14 7.98
N MET A 223 -13.45 8.89 7.93
CA MET A 223 -14.09 7.83 7.14
C MET A 223 -15.56 7.67 7.52
N PHE A 224 -15.88 7.58 8.80
CA PHE A 224 -17.26 7.36 9.27
C PHE A 224 -18.16 8.57 9.06
N ARG A 225 -17.63 9.79 9.19
CA ARG A 225 -18.36 11.00 8.81
C ARG A 225 -18.67 11.02 7.32
N GLN A 226 -17.81 10.46 6.48
CA GLN A 226 -18.06 10.33 5.04
C GLN A 226 -19.01 9.17 4.71
N ILE A 227 -18.96 8.04 5.45
CA ILE A 227 -19.92 6.92 5.33
C ILE A 227 -21.34 7.37 5.71
N ALA A 228 -21.46 8.22 6.73
CA ALA A 228 -22.71 8.67 7.29
C ALA A 228 -22.71 10.21 7.44
N PRO A 229 -22.75 10.97 6.34
CA PRO A 229 -22.64 12.44 6.36
C PRO A 229 -23.80 13.13 7.09
N ASN A 230 -24.93 12.44 7.20
CA ASN A 230 -26.11 12.88 7.95
C ASN A 230 -26.24 12.19 9.32
N GLY A 231 -25.20 11.49 9.78
CA GLY A 231 -25.18 10.70 11.01
C GLY A 231 -25.70 9.26 10.86
N VAL A 232 -25.57 8.48 11.93
CA VAL A 232 -25.94 7.04 11.96
C VAL A 232 -27.43 6.86 11.68
N VAL A 233 -27.75 6.09 10.64
CA VAL A 233 -29.13 5.95 10.16
C VAL A 233 -29.89 4.84 10.89
N LYS A 234 -29.21 3.77 11.33
CA LYS A 234 -29.85 2.66 12.07
C LYS A 234 -28.87 1.98 13.03
N LYS A 235 -29.25 1.87 14.30
CA LYS A 235 -28.58 1.04 15.33
C LYS A 235 -29.58 -0.02 15.79
N GLU A 236 -29.19 -1.29 15.77
CA GLU A 236 -30.02 -2.41 16.20
C GLU A 236 -29.26 -3.23 17.25
N GLU A 237 -29.97 -3.84 18.20
CA GLU A 237 -29.34 -4.78 19.13
C GLU A 237 -28.71 -5.95 18.37
N LYS A 238 -27.62 -6.50 18.91
CA LYS A 238 -26.98 -7.70 18.36
C LYS A 238 -28.01 -8.83 18.27
N PRO A 239 -28.10 -9.56 17.14
CA PRO A 239 -28.90 -10.78 17.09
C PRO A 239 -28.41 -11.76 18.16
N LYS A 240 -29.30 -12.23 19.04
CA LYS A 240 -28.93 -13.03 20.23
C LYS A 240 -28.36 -14.42 19.90
N ASP A 241 -28.56 -14.90 18.68
CA ASP A 241 -28.21 -16.27 18.25
C ASP A 241 -27.23 -16.31 17.05
N MET A 242 -26.50 -15.22 16.79
CA MET A 242 -25.68 -15.11 15.58
C MET A 242 -24.30 -14.47 15.85
N SER A 243 -23.27 -14.97 15.17
CA SER A 243 -21.95 -14.33 15.20
C SER A 243 -21.99 -13.00 14.43
N PRO A 244 -21.09 -12.03 14.72
CA PRO A 244 -21.00 -10.80 13.92
C PRO A 244 -20.79 -11.07 12.43
N ALA A 245 -19.99 -12.07 12.08
CA ALA A 245 -19.73 -12.45 10.69
C ALA A 245 -21.01 -12.92 9.97
N ASP A 246 -21.77 -13.82 10.61
CA ASP A 246 -23.03 -14.33 10.07
C ASP A 246 -24.07 -13.21 9.93
N ALA A 247 -24.11 -12.27 10.88
CA ALA A 247 -25.03 -11.13 10.84
C ALA A 247 -24.67 -10.11 9.73
N ILE A 248 -23.38 -9.96 9.42
CA ILE A 248 -22.92 -9.19 8.25
C ILE A 248 -23.32 -9.93 6.97
N ASP A 249 -23.12 -11.25 6.90
CA ASP A 249 -23.48 -12.06 5.74
C ASP A 249 -25.00 -12.07 5.48
N GLU A 250 -25.84 -12.21 6.51
CA GLU A 250 -27.30 -12.10 6.36
C GLU A 250 -27.72 -10.71 5.88
N ALA A 251 -27.20 -9.65 6.51
CA ALA A 251 -27.52 -8.28 6.15
C ALA A 251 -27.10 -7.91 4.72
N GLN A 252 -26.15 -8.67 4.14
CA GLN A 252 -25.57 -8.44 2.83
C GLN A 252 -25.88 -9.57 1.82
N ALA A 253 -26.72 -10.55 2.18
CA ALA A 253 -27.00 -11.76 1.38
C ALA A 253 -27.60 -11.49 -0.02
N GLY A 254 -28.11 -10.28 -0.26
CA GLY A 254 -28.65 -9.83 -1.55
C GLY A 254 -27.71 -8.92 -2.36
N LEU A 255 -26.55 -8.56 -1.82
CA LEU A 255 -25.55 -7.77 -2.55
C LEU A 255 -24.75 -8.72 -3.44
N LYS A 256 -24.77 -8.49 -4.76
CA LYS A 256 -23.80 -9.14 -5.65
C LYS A 256 -22.41 -8.65 -5.26
N THR A 257 -21.62 -9.54 -4.65
CA THR A 257 -20.17 -9.38 -4.58
C THR A 257 -19.68 -9.18 -6.01
N PHE A 258 -18.81 -8.19 -6.23
CA PHE A 258 -18.20 -8.02 -7.54
C PHE A 258 -17.40 -9.30 -7.84
N GLU A 259 -17.80 -10.04 -8.88
CA GLU A 259 -17.32 -11.40 -9.22
C GLU A 259 -15.79 -11.53 -9.26
N GLU A 260 -15.09 -10.44 -9.54
CA GLU A 260 -13.64 -10.40 -9.81
C GLU A 260 -12.75 -10.67 -8.59
N GLN A 261 -13.31 -10.71 -7.39
CA GLN A 261 -12.56 -11.11 -6.19
C GLN A 261 -13.38 -11.96 -5.24
N GLU A 262 -14.15 -12.92 -5.78
CA GLU A 262 -14.50 -14.12 -5.00
C GLU A 262 -13.21 -14.87 -4.70
N LEU A 263 -12.59 -14.52 -3.58
CA LEU A 263 -11.82 -15.49 -2.82
C LEU A 263 -12.88 -16.46 -2.30
N PRO A 264 -12.87 -17.71 -2.74
CA PRO A 264 -13.92 -18.62 -2.33
C PRO A 264 -13.84 -18.74 -0.80
N ASP A 265 -14.97 -18.76 -0.11
CA ASP A 265 -15.06 -18.89 1.36
C ASP A 265 -14.45 -20.21 1.89
N ARG A 266 -13.86 -21.03 1.01
CA ARG A 266 -13.02 -22.19 1.37
C ARG A 266 -11.58 -21.74 1.60
N THR A 267 -11.06 -22.12 2.76
CA THR A 267 -9.69 -21.90 3.20
C THR A 267 -8.60 -22.56 2.33
N ILE A 268 -8.97 -23.36 1.32
CA ILE A 268 -8.02 -24.06 0.43
C ILE A 268 -8.60 -24.18 -0.99
N GLN A 269 -7.85 -23.74 -2.00
CA GLN A 269 -8.14 -23.97 -3.42
C GLN A 269 -7.71 -25.38 -3.86
N THR A 270 -8.35 -25.90 -4.91
CA THR A 270 -7.93 -27.17 -5.53
C THR A 270 -6.65 -26.97 -6.34
N ALA A 271 -5.84 -28.02 -6.51
CA ALA A 271 -4.57 -27.97 -7.26
C ALA A 271 -4.73 -27.37 -8.68
N LYS A 272 -5.88 -27.60 -9.32
CA LYS A 272 -6.20 -27.06 -10.66
C LYS A 272 -6.32 -25.54 -10.69
N GLU A 273 -6.79 -24.93 -9.60
CA GLU A 273 -6.94 -23.47 -9.48
C GLU A 273 -5.59 -22.79 -9.21
N VAL A 274 -4.69 -23.49 -8.50
CA VAL A 274 -3.29 -23.08 -8.31
C VAL A 274 -2.55 -23.09 -9.64
N GLU A 275 -2.63 -24.18 -10.41
CA GLU A 275 -2.01 -24.28 -11.73
C GLU A 275 -2.49 -23.19 -12.69
N GLN A 276 -3.79 -22.89 -12.66
CA GLN A 276 -4.36 -21.85 -13.52
C GLN A 276 -3.90 -20.44 -13.12
N THR A 277 -3.79 -20.16 -11.81
CA THR A 277 -3.25 -18.88 -11.32
C THR A 277 -1.79 -18.70 -11.74
N ILE A 278 -0.96 -19.75 -11.60
CA ILE A 278 0.45 -19.70 -12.00
C ILE A 278 0.57 -19.42 -13.51
N ALA A 279 -0.24 -20.11 -14.32
CA ALA A 279 -0.26 -19.89 -15.77
C ALA A 279 -0.69 -18.46 -16.16
N ASP A 280 -1.65 -17.87 -15.44
CA ASP A 280 -2.08 -16.49 -15.68
C ASP A 280 -1.00 -15.47 -15.29
N ILE A 281 -0.25 -15.73 -14.22
CA ILE A 281 0.93 -14.91 -13.83
C ILE A 281 2.01 -14.99 -14.90
N ASP A 282 2.39 -16.19 -15.33
CA ASP A 282 3.42 -16.40 -16.37
C ASP A 282 3.05 -15.71 -17.69
N LYS A 283 1.77 -15.74 -18.06
CA LYS A 283 1.26 -15.05 -19.24
C LYS A 283 1.36 -13.54 -19.10
N LYS A 284 1.03 -12.99 -17.93
CA LYS A 284 1.11 -11.55 -17.67
C LYS A 284 2.55 -11.06 -17.67
N GLU A 285 3.49 -11.84 -17.10
CA GLU A 285 4.94 -11.56 -17.16
C GLU A 285 5.44 -11.54 -18.62
N ALA A 286 5.00 -12.49 -19.45
CA ALA A 286 5.36 -12.52 -20.88
C ALA A 286 4.75 -11.33 -21.66
N ASP A 287 3.50 -10.97 -21.38
CA ASP A 287 2.82 -9.84 -22.01
C ASP A 287 3.47 -8.50 -21.61
N GLU A 288 3.91 -8.34 -20.35
CA GLU A 288 4.62 -7.14 -19.89
C GLU A 288 6.05 -7.06 -20.46
N ALA A 289 6.77 -8.18 -20.56
CA ALA A 289 8.07 -8.24 -21.21
C ALA A 289 7.99 -7.86 -22.71
N SER A 290 6.97 -8.36 -23.42
CA SER A 290 6.76 -8.03 -24.85
C SER A 290 6.40 -6.55 -25.08
N ARG A 291 5.70 -5.91 -24.13
CA ARG A 291 5.40 -4.46 -24.20
C ARG A 291 6.64 -3.59 -23.93
N GLN A 292 7.64 -4.12 -23.24
CA GLN A 292 8.91 -3.44 -23.01
C GLN A 292 9.82 -3.50 -24.26
N GLU A 293 9.66 -4.52 -25.10
CA GLU A 293 10.37 -4.66 -26.39
C GLU A 293 9.78 -3.80 -27.53
N ASP A 294 8.52 -3.35 -27.42
CA ASP A 294 7.78 -2.61 -28.46
C ASP A 294 7.90 -1.07 -28.37
N LEU A 295 8.93 -0.54 -27.71
CA LEU A 295 9.22 0.90 -27.72
C LEU A 295 9.66 1.37 -29.12
N PRO A 296 9.12 2.47 -29.67
CA PRO A 296 9.51 2.97 -30.99
C PRO A 296 11.01 3.27 -31.06
N ALA A 297 11.64 2.92 -32.18
CA ALA A 297 13.08 3.03 -32.45
C ALA A 297 13.69 4.46 -32.39
N ASP A 298 12.91 5.48 -31.99
CA ASP A 298 13.31 6.89 -31.91
C ASP A 298 13.34 7.45 -30.47
N HIS A 299 13.37 6.59 -29.44
CA HIS A 299 13.76 7.06 -28.11
C HIS A 299 15.27 7.36 -28.09
N PRO A 300 15.71 8.55 -27.66
CA PRO A 300 17.13 8.83 -27.57
C PRO A 300 17.76 7.83 -26.60
N ALA A 301 18.78 7.12 -27.08
CA ALA A 301 19.60 6.27 -26.25
C ALA A 301 20.03 7.08 -25.02
N VAL A 302 19.78 6.53 -23.82
CA VAL A 302 20.36 7.05 -22.59
C VAL A 302 21.87 6.94 -22.75
N LEU A 303 22.49 8.04 -23.16
CA LEU A 303 23.93 8.20 -23.20
C LEU A 303 24.40 8.01 -21.76
N MET A 304 24.92 6.81 -21.49
CA MET A 304 25.91 6.58 -20.45
C MET A 304 27.02 7.59 -20.69
N ALA A 305 27.01 8.68 -19.90
CA ALA A 305 28.05 9.67 -19.93
C ALA A 305 29.34 9.00 -19.43
N SER A 306 30.12 8.49 -20.38
CA SER A 306 31.53 8.20 -20.19
C SER A 306 32.24 9.53 -19.94
N ASN A 307 32.58 9.81 -18.68
CA ASN A 307 33.47 10.90 -18.34
C ASN A 307 34.87 10.60 -18.88
N SER A 308 35.18 11.16 -20.04
CA SER A 308 36.54 11.54 -20.43
C SER A 308 36.59 13.06 -20.55
N GLU A 309 37.29 13.65 -19.59
CA GLU A 309 37.93 14.97 -19.51
C GLU A 309 37.54 16.09 -20.50
N GLY A 310 37.24 17.26 -19.92
CA GLY A 310 37.74 18.54 -20.41
C GLY A 310 36.70 19.48 -21.04
N GLY A 311 36.15 20.40 -20.24
CA GLY A 311 35.40 21.54 -20.78
C GLY A 311 34.76 22.42 -19.71
N ALA A 312 35.41 23.55 -19.42
CA ALA A 312 34.94 24.56 -18.48
C ALA A 312 33.55 25.13 -18.84
N GLY A 313 32.70 25.34 -17.84
CA GLY A 313 31.43 26.07 -17.99
C GLY A 313 30.77 26.27 -16.63
N GLY A 314 31.09 27.39 -15.97
CA GLY A 314 30.68 27.70 -14.61
C GLY A 314 29.19 28.00 -14.42
N CYS A 315 28.75 27.75 -13.19
CA CYS A 315 27.44 28.13 -12.64
C CYS A 315 27.22 29.65 -12.68
N PRO A 316 26.04 30.13 -13.12
CA PRO A 316 25.62 31.51 -12.89
C PRO A 316 24.73 31.60 -11.64
N PHE A 317 24.84 32.73 -10.92
CA PHE A 317 24.07 33.17 -9.75
C PHE A 317 24.64 32.91 -8.35
N MET A 318 25.72 33.64 -8.05
CA MET A 318 25.89 34.35 -6.78
C MET A 318 26.16 35.83 -7.11
N PRO A 319 25.45 36.83 -6.55
CA PRO A 319 25.83 38.23 -6.70
C PRO A 319 26.88 38.60 -5.64
N GLY A 320 28.10 38.86 -6.10
CA GLY A 320 29.18 39.40 -5.28
C GLY A 320 29.09 40.93 -5.15
N GLY A 321 29.49 41.42 -3.97
CA GLY A 321 29.76 42.83 -3.71
C GLY A 321 30.68 42.97 -2.51
N SER A 322 31.98 43.11 -2.76
CA SER A 322 33.03 43.37 -1.79
C SER A 322 33.32 44.87 -1.63
N ARG A 323 33.73 45.27 -0.41
CA ARG A 323 34.63 46.40 -0.07
C ARG A 323 35.08 46.17 1.39
N SER A 324 36.28 45.65 1.65
CA SER A 324 37.60 46.33 1.76
C SER A 324 37.80 47.13 3.06
N GLU A 325 38.74 46.62 3.87
CA GLU A 325 39.71 47.31 4.75
C GLU A 325 39.22 48.25 5.87
N GLN A 326 39.19 47.74 7.11
CA GLN A 326 40.19 47.96 8.18
C GLN A 326 39.81 47.13 9.41
#